data_AF-A0A1N6XKR1-F1
#
_entry.id   AF-A0A1N6XKR1-F1
#
_cell.length_a   1.000
_cell.length_b   1.000
_cell.length_c   1.000
_cell.angle_alpha   90.00
_cell.angle_beta   90.00
_cell.angle_gamma   90.00
#
_symmetry.space_group_name_H-M   'P 1'
#
loop_
_entity.id
_entity.type
_entity.pdbx_description
1 polymer ?
#
loop_
_entity_poly.entity_id
_entity_poly.type
_entity_poly.pdbx_seq_one_letter_code
_entity_poly.pdbx_strand_id
1 'polypeptide(L)'
;MTSSMRAGLITLLTIAFIAPAAMANERFTASAIKDEIIGKRIYLAVPLGGEFPLNYRPNGQVDGSGEALGLGRFAKPNDKGRWWINGDRLCQQFTSWYKGAPMCFELIRTGDKRLKWIRDNGQTGTARIGNSI
;
A
#
# COMPACT_ATOMS: atom_id res chain seq x y z
N MET A 1 22.48 29.91 65.72
CA MET A 1 22.02 28.53 65.98
C MET A 1 20.54 28.63 66.26
N THR A 2 19.57 28.08 65.53
CA THR A 2 19.49 27.03 64.50
C THR A 2 18.23 27.28 63.68
N SER A 3 18.32 27.14 62.35
CA SER A 3 17.23 27.26 61.39
C SER A 3 16.47 25.93 61.31
N SER A 4 15.13 25.95 61.39
CA SER A 4 14.28 24.77 61.21
C SER A 4 13.76 24.72 59.76
N MET A 5 14.43 23.93 58.92
CA MET A 5 13.98 23.61 57.56
C MET A 5 12.80 22.63 57.61
N ARG A 6 11.65 23.02 57.05
CA ARG A 6 10.54 22.11 56.75
C ARG A 6 10.80 21.49 55.37
N ALA A 7 11.05 20.18 55.33
CA ALA A 7 11.19 19.41 54.10
C ALA A 7 9.80 19.20 53.46
N GLY A 8 9.57 19.83 52.31
CA GLY A 8 8.41 19.56 51.45
C GLY A 8 8.70 18.40 50.52
N LEU A 9 7.93 17.32 50.62
CA LEU A 9 7.96 16.18 49.71
C LEU A 9 7.27 16.60 48.39
N ILE A 10 8.00 16.67 47.28
CA ILE A 10 7.42 16.91 45.95
C ILE A 10 7.26 15.56 45.25
N THR A 11 6.01 15.11 45.11
CA THR A 11 5.65 13.91 44.36
C THR A 11 5.67 14.24 42.87
N LEU A 12 6.66 13.75 42.11
CA LEU A 12 6.68 13.87 40.65
C LEU A 12 5.65 12.93 40.03
N LEU A 13 4.59 13.48 39.44
CA LEU A 13 3.62 12.77 38.62
C LEU A 13 4.14 12.71 37.17
N THR A 14 4.68 11.56 36.73
CA THR A 14 5.11 11.35 35.34
C THR A 14 3.89 11.11 34.45
N ILE A 15 3.54 12.10 33.63
CA ILE A 15 2.51 11.99 32.58
C ILE A 15 3.14 11.27 31.38
N ALA A 16 2.73 10.03 31.12
CA ALA A 16 3.10 9.30 29.91
C ALA A 16 2.31 9.87 28.72
N PHE A 17 2.98 10.63 27.85
CA PHE A 17 2.44 11.08 26.56
C PHE A 17 2.32 9.87 25.62
N ILE A 18 1.11 9.37 25.39
CA ILE A 18 0.84 8.43 24.30
C ILE A 18 0.74 9.28 23.02
N ALA A 19 1.86 9.39 22.29
CA ALA A 19 1.84 10.04 20.97
C ALA A 19 1.03 9.16 19.99
N PRO A 20 0.07 9.71 19.24
CA PRO A 20 -0.57 8.97 18.16
C PRO A 20 0.47 8.68 17.08
N ALA A 21 0.64 7.41 16.71
CA ALA A 21 1.52 7.02 15.62
C ALA A 21 1.00 7.62 14.32
N ALA A 22 1.76 8.57 13.76
CA ALA A 22 1.49 9.11 12.43
C ALA A 22 1.84 8.04 11.38
N MET A 23 0.91 7.14 11.08
CA MET A 23 1.03 6.09 10.05
C MET A 23 0.82 6.63 8.62
N ALA A 24 0.88 7.95 8.43
CA ALA A 24 0.72 8.58 7.12
C ALA A 24 2.11 8.80 6.50
N ASN A 25 2.31 8.26 5.30
CA ASN A 25 3.48 8.44 4.43
C ASN A 25 4.67 7.48 4.64
N GLU A 26 4.47 6.34 5.30
CA GLU A 26 5.48 5.27 5.41
C GLU A 26 5.62 4.47 4.11
N ARG A 27 6.85 4.20 3.66
CA ARG A 27 7.10 3.31 2.51
C ARG A 27 6.91 1.85 2.93
N PHE A 28 6.24 1.08 2.09
CA PHE A 28 6.11 -0.36 2.31
C PHE A 28 7.48 -1.02 2.19
N THR A 29 7.79 -1.90 3.14
CA THR A 29 8.91 -2.85 3.04
C THR A 29 8.47 -4.11 2.28
N ALA A 30 9.42 -4.97 1.93
CA ALA A 30 9.15 -6.30 1.41
C ALA A 30 8.18 -7.12 2.29
N SER A 31 8.31 -7.04 3.62
CA SER A 31 7.39 -7.74 4.55
C SER A 31 6.01 -7.12 4.53
N ALA A 32 5.90 -5.78 4.57
CA ALA A 32 4.60 -5.10 4.48
C ALA A 32 3.88 -5.43 3.16
N ILE A 33 4.60 -5.52 2.03
CA ILE A 33 4.01 -5.96 0.76
C ILE A 33 3.44 -7.37 0.89
N LYS A 34 4.19 -8.32 1.48
CA LYS A 34 3.72 -9.70 1.69
C LYS A 34 2.46 -9.74 2.55
N ASP A 35 2.44 -9.02 3.66
CA ASP A 35 1.39 -9.14 4.67
C ASP A 35 0.11 -8.39 4.27
N GLU A 36 0.26 -7.29 3.54
CA GLU A 36 -0.84 -6.36 3.31
C GLU A 36 -1.33 -6.29 1.86
N ILE A 37 -0.54 -6.77 0.89
CA ILE A 37 -0.92 -6.74 -0.53
C ILE A 37 -1.18 -8.16 -1.05
N ILE A 38 -0.30 -9.10 -0.72
CA ILE A 38 -0.41 -10.47 -1.23
C ILE A 38 -1.60 -11.19 -0.59
N GLY A 39 -2.33 -11.94 -1.41
CA GLY A 39 -3.59 -12.57 -1.02
C GLY A 39 -4.77 -11.60 -0.97
N LYS A 40 -4.67 -10.39 -1.55
CA LYS A 40 -5.75 -9.41 -1.56
C LYS A 40 -6.05 -8.88 -2.96
N ARG A 41 -7.24 -8.28 -3.08
CA ARG A 41 -7.62 -7.45 -4.22
C ARG A 41 -7.23 -6.00 -3.97
N ILE A 42 -6.47 -5.41 -4.90
CA ILE A 42 -6.06 -4.01 -4.88
C ILE A 42 -6.84 -3.25 -5.95
N TYR A 43 -7.37 -2.09 -5.61
CA TYR A 43 -8.16 -1.28 -6.52
C TYR A 43 -7.37 -0.02 -6.86
N LEU A 44 -6.84 0.06 -8.09
CA LEU A 44 -6.14 1.25 -8.56
C LEU A 44 -7.17 2.32 -8.94
N ALA A 45 -6.99 3.55 -8.44
CA ALA A 45 -7.81 4.66 -8.86
C ALA A 45 -7.51 5.02 -10.32
N VAL A 46 -8.55 5.29 -11.11
CA VAL A 46 -8.43 5.80 -12.48
C VAL A 46 -8.82 7.27 -12.57
N PRO A 47 -8.23 8.02 -13.52
CA PRO A 47 -8.65 9.39 -13.80
C PRO A 47 -10.14 9.46 -14.13
N LEU A 48 -10.83 10.48 -13.62
CA LEU A 48 -12.27 10.73 -13.82
C LEU A 48 -13.23 9.72 -13.16
N GLY A 49 -12.72 8.89 -12.24
CA GLY A 49 -13.52 8.03 -11.38
C GLY A 49 -13.59 6.57 -11.82
N GLY A 50 -13.95 5.69 -10.88
CA GLY A 50 -13.88 4.24 -11.04
C GLY A 50 -12.59 3.65 -10.48
N GLU A 51 -12.47 2.33 -10.54
CA GLU A 51 -11.32 1.60 -10.02
C GLU A 51 -10.98 0.40 -10.89
N PHE A 52 -9.69 0.11 -10.99
CA PHE A 52 -9.15 -1.06 -11.68
C PHE A 52 -8.73 -2.14 -10.67
N PRO A 53 -9.49 -3.24 -10.55
CA PRO A 53 -9.16 -4.32 -9.63
C PRO A 53 -8.00 -5.19 -10.15
N LEU A 54 -7.01 -5.40 -9.28
CA LEU A 54 -5.91 -6.36 -9.44
C LEU A 54 -5.92 -7.36 -8.28
N ASN A 55 -5.79 -8.64 -8.58
CA ASN A 55 -5.77 -9.75 -7.62
C ASN A 55 -4.33 -10.27 -7.48
N TYR A 56 -3.66 -9.98 -6.37
CA TYR A 56 -2.29 -10.47 -6.12
C TYR A 56 -2.34 -11.80 -5.38
N ARG A 57 -2.31 -12.91 -6.09
CA ARG A 57 -2.51 -14.24 -5.51
C ARG A 57 -1.24 -14.75 -4.82
N PRO A 58 -1.34 -15.53 -3.72
CA PRO A 58 -0.16 -16.05 -3.01
C PRO A 58 0.78 -16.92 -3.87
N ASN A 59 0.28 -17.53 -4.95
CA ASN A 59 1.04 -18.38 -5.86
C ASN A 59 1.89 -17.61 -6.89
N GLY A 60 2.03 -16.29 -6.76
CA GLY A 60 2.81 -15.47 -7.69
C GLY A 60 2.04 -15.01 -8.93
N GLN A 61 0.74 -15.32 -9.06
CA GLN A 61 -0.10 -14.83 -10.15
C GLN A 61 -0.72 -13.48 -9.82
N VAL A 62 -0.75 -12.57 -10.80
CA VAL A 62 -1.61 -11.37 -10.77
C VAL A 62 -2.64 -11.46 -11.89
N ASP A 63 -3.88 -11.12 -11.62
CA ASP A 63 -4.92 -10.97 -12.64
C ASP A 63 -5.73 -9.70 -12.42
N GLY A 64 -6.29 -9.14 -13.48
CA GLY A 64 -7.11 -7.94 -13.41
C GLY A 64 -8.26 -7.95 -14.41
N SER A 65 -9.27 -7.12 -14.14
CA SER A 65 -10.43 -6.89 -15.01
C SER A 65 -10.63 -5.40 -15.24
N GLY A 66 -10.70 -5.00 -16.51
CA GLY A 66 -11.06 -3.65 -16.97
C GLY A 66 -12.54 -3.47 -17.26
N GLU A 67 -13.38 -4.47 -16.97
CA GLU A 67 -14.82 -4.44 -17.28
C GLU A 67 -15.53 -3.29 -16.56
N ALA A 68 -15.18 -3.04 -15.30
CA ALA A 68 -15.71 -1.95 -14.47
C ALA A 68 -15.36 -0.54 -15.00
N LEU A 69 -14.39 -0.45 -15.92
CA LEU A 69 -13.93 0.80 -16.51
C LEU A 69 -14.49 1.04 -17.93
N GLY A 70 -15.39 0.18 -18.42
CA GLY A 70 -15.83 0.22 -19.81
C GLY A 70 -14.73 -0.13 -20.82
N LEU A 71 -13.54 -0.52 -20.34
CA LEU A 71 -12.40 -0.95 -21.16
C LEU A 71 -12.66 -2.31 -21.82
N GLY A 72 -13.70 -3.03 -21.41
CA GLY A 72 -14.14 -4.24 -22.10
C GLY A 72 -14.64 -4.02 -23.54
N ARG A 73 -14.78 -2.77 -23.98
CA ARG A 73 -14.98 -2.41 -25.40
C ARG A 73 -13.67 -2.42 -26.21
N PHE A 74 -12.52 -2.53 -25.55
CA PHE A 74 -11.20 -2.65 -26.19
C PHE A 74 -10.64 -4.07 -26.00
N ALA A 75 -9.84 -4.53 -26.96
CA ALA A 75 -9.58 -5.93 -27.34
C ALA A 75 -9.31 -7.02 -26.25
N LYS A 76 -9.00 -6.67 -24.99
CA LYS A 76 -8.77 -7.64 -23.89
C LYS A 76 -9.25 -7.09 -22.54
N PRO A 77 -10.51 -7.36 -22.13
CA PRO A 77 -11.08 -6.88 -20.87
C PRO A 77 -10.34 -7.39 -19.64
N ASN A 78 -9.75 -8.58 -19.73
CA ASN A 78 -9.08 -9.27 -18.63
C ASN A 78 -7.68 -9.66 -19.05
N ASP A 79 -6.76 -9.66 -18.09
CA ASP A 79 -5.42 -10.22 -18.29
C ASP A 79 -4.89 -10.84 -17.01
N LYS A 80 -3.93 -11.74 -17.18
CA LYS A 80 -3.21 -12.41 -16.10
C LYS A 80 -1.71 -12.29 -16.31
N GLY A 81 -0.96 -12.56 -15.27
CA GLY A 81 0.47 -12.36 -15.25
C GLY A 81 1.11 -12.93 -14.01
N ARG A 82 2.32 -12.46 -13.75
CA ARG A 82 3.11 -12.81 -12.58
C ARG A 82 3.46 -11.58 -11.78
N TRP A 83 3.54 -11.72 -10.46
CA TRP A 83 4.10 -10.71 -9.57
C TRP A 83 5.26 -11.31 -8.79
N TRP A 84 6.14 -10.44 -8.30
CA TRP A 84 7.22 -10.77 -7.38
C TRP A 84 7.60 -9.53 -6.58
N ILE A 85 8.37 -9.72 -5.51
CA ILE A 85 8.92 -8.63 -4.71
C ILE A 85 10.41 -8.52 -5.05
N ASN A 86 10.89 -7.31 -5.34
CA ASN A 86 12.29 -7.02 -5.61
C ASN A 86 12.75 -5.88 -4.69
N GLY A 87 13.52 -6.20 -3.65
CA GLY A 87 13.74 -5.28 -2.54
C GLY A 87 12.40 -4.86 -1.91
N ASP A 88 12.20 -3.57 -1.70
CA ASP A 88 10.96 -2.99 -1.17
C ASP A 88 9.97 -2.57 -2.28
N ARG A 89 10.05 -3.21 -3.45
CA ARG A 89 9.17 -2.92 -4.59
C ARG A 89 8.29 -4.11 -4.93
N LEU A 90 7.02 -3.83 -5.22
CA LEU A 90 6.11 -4.79 -5.81
C LEU A 90 6.27 -4.73 -7.33
N CYS A 91 6.68 -5.83 -7.94
CA CYS A 91 6.82 -5.93 -9.38
C CYS A 91 5.75 -6.84 -9.98
N GLN A 92 5.31 -6.51 -11.19
CA GLN A 92 4.34 -7.32 -11.93
C GLN A 92 4.62 -7.31 -13.43
N GLN A 93 4.12 -8.34 -14.10
CA GLN A 93 4.19 -8.48 -15.55
C GLN A 93 2.92 -9.20 -16.03
N PHE A 94 2.10 -8.49 -16.78
CA PHE A 94 0.93 -9.07 -17.45
C PHE A 94 1.32 -9.81 -18.74
N THR A 95 0.41 -10.63 -19.28
CA THR A 95 0.69 -11.38 -20.51
C THR A 95 0.55 -10.50 -21.75
N SER A 96 -0.46 -9.63 -21.78
CA SER A 96 -0.82 -8.80 -22.95
C SER A 96 -0.83 -7.30 -22.65
N TRP A 97 -1.33 -6.89 -21.49
CA TRP A 97 -1.35 -5.51 -21.06
C TRP A 97 0.07 -4.96 -20.96
N TYR A 98 0.22 -3.68 -21.27
CA TYR A 98 1.52 -3.00 -21.31
C TYR A 98 2.58 -3.72 -22.17
N LYS A 99 2.14 -4.44 -23.21
CA LYS A 99 3.00 -5.26 -24.09
C LYS A 99 3.80 -6.33 -23.34
N GLY A 100 3.30 -6.79 -22.18
CA GLY A 100 3.97 -7.74 -21.32
C GLY A 100 5.27 -7.23 -20.71
N ALA A 101 5.47 -5.92 -20.64
CA ALA A 101 6.63 -5.34 -19.99
C ALA A 101 6.54 -5.51 -18.45
N PRO A 102 7.64 -5.85 -17.76
CA PRO A 102 7.68 -5.81 -16.31
C PRO A 102 7.56 -4.37 -15.82
N MET A 103 6.91 -4.20 -14.66
CA MET A 103 6.71 -2.91 -14.00
C MET A 103 6.91 -3.08 -12.51
N CYS A 104 7.72 -2.21 -11.89
CA CYS A 104 7.95 -2.22 -10.45
C CYS A 104 7.44 -0.95 -9.77
N PHE A 105 6.86 -1.10 -8.59
CA PHE A 105 6.18 -0.03 -7.86
C PHE A 105 6.76 0.12 -6.45
N GLU A 106 7.10 1.35 -6.08
CA GLU A 106 7.18 1.74 -4.67
C GLU A 106 5.77 2.01 -4.16
N LEU A 107 5.44 1.50 -2.96
CA LEU A 107 4.15 1.73 -2.31
C LEU A 107 4.36 2.58 -1.06
N ILE A 108 3.48 3.55 -0.87
CA ILE A 108 3.54 4.51 0.23
C ILE A 108 2.19 4.51 0.92
N ARG A 109 2.15 4.22 2.21
CA ARG A 109 0.92 4.22 3.00
C ARG A 109 0.37 5.65 3.11
N THR A 110 -0.90 5.82 2.80
CA THR A 110 -1.60 7.11 2.95
C THR A 110 -2.82 7.00 3.87
N GLY A 111 -3.12 5.80 4.37
CA GLY A 111 -4.09 5.49 5.41
C GLY A 111 -4.23 3.97 5.57
N ASP A 112 -5.10 3.52 6.49
CA ASP A 112 -5.19 2.10 6.89
C ASP A 112 -5.33 1.11 5.72
N LYS A 113 -6.14 1.47 4.72
CA LYS A 113 -6.37 0.68 3.50
C LYS A 113 -6.12 1.49 2.23
N ARG A 114 -5.27 2.51 2.30
CA ARG A 114 -4.98 3.41 1.18
C ARG A 114 -3.49 3.59 1.01
N LEU A 115 -3.07 3.62 -0.25
CA LEU A 115 -1.68 3.83 -0.61
C LEU A 115 -1.55 4.71 -1.85
N LYS A 116 -0.40 5.38 -1.96
CA LYS A 116 0.13 5.94 -3.20
C LYS A 116 1.12 4.95 -3.79
N TRP A 117 1.16 4.84 -5.11
CA TRP A 117 2.19 4.07 -5.81
C TRP A 117 3.01 4.99 -6.71
N ILE A 118 4.30 4.66 -6.86
CA ILE A 118 5.23 5.27 -7.80
C ILE A 118 5.83 4.15 -8.64
N ARG A 119 5.59 4.18 -9.93
CA ARG A 119 6.14 3.22 -10.88
C ARG A 119 7.58 3.56 -11.23
N ASP A 120 8.36 2.56 -11.63
CA ASP A 120 9.74 2.68 -12.15
C ASP A 120 9.96 3.75 -13.24
N ASN A 121 8.93 4.04 -14.04
CA ASN A 121 8.94 5.12 -15.04
C ASN A 121 8.53 6.50 -14.50
N GLY A 122 8.37 6.65 -13.19
CA GLY A 122 7.98 7.90 -12.52
C GLY A 122 6.48 8.19 -12.49
N GLN A 123 5.64 7.40 -13.15
CA GLN A 123 4.18 7.57 -13.05
C GLN A 123 3.71 7.29 -11.62
N THR A 124 2.67 8.01 -11.19
CA THR A 124 2.12 7.85 -9.85
C THR A 124 0.61 7.74 -9.88
N GLY A 125 0.05 7.18 -8.82
CA GLY A 125 -1.38 7.16 -8.59
C GLY A 125 -1.69 6.69 -7.18
N THR A 126 -2.97 6.41 -6.93
CA THR A 126 -3.43 5.90 -5.64
C THR A 126 -4.14 4.57 -5.82
N ALA A 127 -4.23 3.83 -4.73
CA ALA A 127 -4.96 2.58 -4.65
C ALA A 127 -5.57 2.40 -3.28
N ARG A 128 -6.60 1.56 -3.19
CA ARG A 128 -7.09 1.03 -1.92
C ARG A 128 -6.90 -0.49 -1.84
N ILE A 129 -6.61 -0.94 -0.63
CA ILE A 129 -6.48 -2.35 -0.29
C ILE A 129 -7.87 -2.89 0.00
N GLY A 130 -8.28 -3.90 -0.75
CA GLY A 130 -9.56 -4.57 -0.63
C GLY A 130 -9.54 -5.77 0.29
N ASN A 131 -10.46 -6.69 0.04
CA ASN A 131 -10.60 -7.93 0.80
C ASN A 131 -9.57 -8.97 0.36
N SER A 132 -9.38 -9.97 1.21
CA SER A 132 -8.63 -11.18 0.86
C SER A 132 -9.31 -11.95 -0.27
N ILE A 133 -8.52 -12.69 -1.05
CA ILE A 133 -8.95 -13.49 -2.21
C ILE A 133 -8.51 -14.95 -2.10
#